data_AF-K9Z343-F1
#
_entry.id   AF-K9Z343-F1
#
_cell.length_a   1.000
_cell.length_b   1.000
_cell.length_c   1.000
_cell.angle_alpha   90.00
_cell.angle_beta   90.00
_cell.angle_gamma   90.00
#
_symmetry.space_group_name_H-M   'P 1'
#
loop_
_entity.id
_entity.type
_entity.pdbx_description
1 polymer ?
#
loop_
_entity_poly.entity_id
_entity_poly.type
_entity_poly.pdbx_seq_one_letter_code
_entity_poly.pdbx_strand_id
1 'polypeptide(L)'
;MKSRKTEQIFMELLIQLTAETSHFPVTAVSVLIVGFIAAVGIGSIAWYNSNRVVGWKGEGEKPEQNQNYDKREKSANYDRNITSAETAARIRREGENFKSIPESDASTDTTGGYTVSREGLVNNYAVEPEMYVNQPGDLREKEEAEKVARARELKEVNSDDGDKGVGVV
;
A
#
# COMPACT_ATOMS: atom_id res chain seq x y z
N MET A 1 -73.85 -51.27 27.07
CA MET A 1 -72.83 -50.33 27.62
C MET A 1 -71.38 -50.75 27.35
N LYS A 2 -71.09 -51.66 26.39
CA LYS A 2 -69.76 -52.24 26.18
C LYS A 2 -68.99 -51.64 24.98
N SER A 3 -69.70 -51.05 24.02
CA SER A 3 -69.13 -50.45 22.79
C SER A 3 -68.33 -49.17 23.01
N ARG A 4 -68.73 -48.32 23.98
CA ARG A 4 -68.02 -47.04 24.23
C ARG A 4 -66.65 -47.22 24.87
N LYS A 5 -66.42 -48.35 25.55
CA LYS A 5 -65.14 -48.63 26.22
C LYS A 5 -64.08 -49.12 25.23
N THR A 6 -64.47 -49.90 24.24
CA THR A 6 -63.57 -50.38 23.18
C THR A 6 -63.16 -49.26 22.24
N GLU A 7 -64.05 -48.33 21.90
CA GLU A 7 -63.68 -47.18 21.08
C GLU A 7 -62.80 -46.17 21.82
N GLN A 8 -63.00 -45.99 23.13
CA GLN A 8 -62.09 -45.17 23.93
C GLN A 8 -60.71 -45.78 24.05
N ILE A 9 -60.59 -47.10 24.25
CA ILE A 9 -59.31 -47.80 24.26
C ILE A 9 -58.63 -47.72 22.87
N PHE A 10 -59.40 -47.81 21.78
CA PHE A 10 -58.87 -47.71 20.43
C PHE A 10 -58.38 -46.29 20.08
N MET A 11 -59.09 -45.26 20.54
CA MET A 11 -58.66 -43.86 20.43
C MET A 11 -57.43 -43.56 21.29
N GLU A 12 -57.34 -44.09 22.51
CA GLU A 12 -56.18 -43.93 23.39
C GLU A 12 -54.93 -44.61 22.80
N LEU A 13 -55.10 -45.78 22.18
CA LEU A 13 -54.06 -46.51 21.47
C LEU A 13 -53.59 -45.75 20.22
N LEU A 14 -54.51 -45.15 19.45
CA LEU A 14 -54.17 -44.32 18.29
C LEU A 14 -53.36 -43.08 18.69
N ILE A 15 -53.71 -42.43 19.81
CA ILE A 15 -52.95 -41.28 20.33
C ILE A 15 -51.56 -41.71 20.80
N GLN A 16 -51.43 -42.84 21.51
CA GLN A 16 -50.12 -43.38 21.92
C GLN A 16 -49.24 -43.78 20.72
N LEU A 17 -49.81 -44.33 19.65
CA LEU A 17 -49.07 -44.71 18.44
C LEU A 17 -48.55 -43.51 17.64
N THR A 18 -49.23 -42.36 17.72
CA THR A 18 -48.76 -41.10 17.08
C THR A 18 -47.72 -40.35 17.92
N ALA A 19 -47.63 -40.62 19.23
CA ALA A 19 -46.71 -39.94 20.14
C ALA A 19 -45.26 -40.46 20.09
N GLU A 20 -45.01 -41.61 19.45
CA GLU A 20 -43.67 -42.23 19.34
C GLU A 20 -42.97 -41.99 17.99
N THR A 21 -43.18 -40.83 17.37
CA THR A 21 -42.24 -40.38 16.33
C THR A 21 -40.93 -39.98 17.02
N SER A 22 -40.07 -40.97 17.20
CA SER A 22 -38.75 -40.86 17.84
C SER A 22 -37.97 -39.69 17.22
N HIS A 23 -38.02 -38.54 17.87
CA HIS A 23 -37.26 -37.33 17.51
C HIS A 23 -35.76 -37.51 17.78
N PHE A 24 -35.39 -38.54 18.56
CA PHE A 24 -34.06 -38.76 19.09
C PHE A 24 -32.92 -38.79 18.04
N PRO A 25 -33.01 -39.53 16.91
CA PRO A 25 -31.93 -39.49 15.91
C PRO A 25 -31.92 -38.20 15.09
N VAL A 26 -33.09 -37.63 14.75
CA VAL A 26 -33.17 -36.43 13.90
C VAL A 26 -32.67 -35.20 14.64
N THR A 27 -33.05 -35.02 15.90
CA THR A 27 -32.57 -33.90 16.72
C THR A 27 -31.08 -34.03 17.01
N ALA A 28 -30.58 -35.23 17.31
CA ALA A 28 -29.15 -35.48 17.52
C ALA A 28 -28.31 -35.10 16.29
N VAL A 29 -28.71 -35.56 15.09
CA VAL A 29 -28.03 -35.21 13.83
C VAL A 29 -28.11 -33.71 13.55
N SER A 30 -29.26 -33.09 13.81
CA SER A 30 -29.45 -31.65 13.60
C SER A 30 -28.51 -30.80 14.47
N VAL A 31 -28.39 -31.13 15.76
CA VAL A 31 -27.46 -30.46 16.69
C VAL A 31 -26.01 -30.67 16.25
N LEU A 32 -25.67 -31.85 15.76
CA LEU A 32 -24.33 -32.17 15.28
C LEU A 32 -23.94 -31.31 14.05
N ILE A 33 -24.86 -31.16 13.10
CA ILE A 33 -24.65 -30.32 11.90
C ILE A 33 -24.47 -28.86 12.30
N VAL A 34 -25.35 -28.33 13.16
CA VAL A 34 -25.27 -26.94 13.63
C VAL A 34 -23.97 -26.69 14.38
N GLY A 35 -23.57 -27.61 15.27
CA GLY A 35 -22.31 -27.54 16.01
C GLY A 35 -21.08 -27.58 15.10
N PHE A 36 -21.10 -28.42 14.06
CA PHE A 36 -20.01 -28.50 13.09
C PHE A 36 -19.85 -27.20 12.29
N ILE A 37 -20.95 -26.62 11.81
CA ILE A 37 -20.93 -25.33 11.09
C ILE A 37 -20.36 -24.22 11.98
N ALA A 38 -20.77 -24.17 13.25
CA ALA A 38 -20.25 -23.22 14.22
C ALA A 38 -18.74 -23.40 14.45
N ALA A 39 -18.29 -24.65 14.62
CA ALA A 39 -16.88 -24.97 14.84
C ALA A 39 -16.00 -24.59 13.64
N VAL A 40 -16.43 -24.93 12.42
CA VAL A 40 -15.70 -24.56 11.19
C VAL A 40 -15.71 -23.06 10.97
N GLY A 41 -16.82 -22.37 11.22
CA GLY A 41 -16.92 -20.91 11.07
C GLY A 41 -15.98 -20.16 12.02
N ILE A 42 -16.05 -20.47 13.32
CA ILE A 42 -15.20 -19.83 14.34
C ILE A 42 -13.74 -20.22 14.13
N GLY A 43 -13.46 -21.49 13.87
CA GLY A 43 -12.11 -21.98 13.59
C GLY A 43 -11.49 -21.32 12.35
N SER A 44 -12.26 -21.16 11.27
CA SER A 44 -11.80 -20.50 10.05
C SER A 44 -11.49 -19.02 10.26
N ILE A 45 -12.36 -18.29 10.98
CA ILE A 45 -12.13 -16.87 11.29
C ILE A 45 -10.93 -16.72 12.22
N ALA A 46 -10.83 -17.56 13.26
CA ALA A 46 -9.73 -17.54 14.21
C ALA A 46 -8.40 -17.90 13.55
N TRP A 47 -8.36 -18.90 12.67
CA TRP A 47 -7.16 -19.27 11.91
C TRP A 47 -6.73 -18.17 10.94
N TYR A 48 -7.66 -17.61 10.17
CA TYR A 48 -7.36 -16.49 9.26
C TYR A 48 -6.87 -15.24 10.02
N ASN A 49 -7.43 -15.01 11.22
CA ASN A 49 -6.97 -13.97 12.12
C ASN A 49 -5.60 -14.29 12.73
N SER A 50 -5.32 -15.54 13.11
CA SER A 50 -4.04 -15.94 13.71
C SER A 50 -2.88 -15.98 12.71
N ASN A 51 -3.17 -16.25 11.44
CA ASN A 51 -2.18 -16.29 10.37
C ASN A 51 -1.92 -14.92 9.72
N ARG A 52 -2.54 -13.83 10.21
CA ARG A 52 -2.16 -12.50 9.75
C ARG A 52 -0.83 -12.10 10.38
N VAL A 53 0.20 -12.00 9.56
CA VAL A 53 1.52 -11.50 9.98
C VAL A 53 1.35 -10.13 10.64
N VAL A 54 2.05 -9.93 11.76
CA VAL A 54 2.14 -8.65 12.46
C VAL A 54 2.69 -7.59 11.50
N GLY A 55 1.83 -6.68 11.04
CA GLY A 55 2.19 -5.62 10.08
C GLY A 55 1.11 -5.26 9.04
N TRP A 56 0.16 -6.16 8.75
CA TRP A 56 -0.84 -5.91 7.69
C TRP A 56 -1.95 -4.91 8.01
N LYS A 57 -2.13 -4.57 9.30
CA LYS A 57 -3.08 -3.53 9.73
C LYS A 57 -2.50 -2.11 9.67
N GLY A 58 -1.32 -1.93 9.06
CA GLY A 58 -0.70 -0.63 8.79
C GLY A 58 -0.77 -0.19 7.32
N GLU A 59 -1.41 -0.97 6.44
CA GLU A 59 -1.41 -0.70 4.99
C GLU A 59 -2.80 -0.35 4.41
N GLY A 60 -3.88 -0.54 5.18
CA GLY A 60 -5.26 -0.29 4.72
C GLY A 60 -5.73 1.16 4.89
N GLU A 61 -5.19 1.86 5.89
CA GLU A 61 -5.32 3.31 5.99
C GLU A 61 -4.09 3.92 5.35
N LYS A 62 -3.99 3.79 4.03
CA LYS A 62 -3.16 4.74 3.29
C LYS A 62 -3.86 6.08 3.48
N PRO A 63 -3.30 7.04 4.25
CA PRO A 63 -3.87 8.39 4.28
C PRO A 63 -3.98 8.83 2.82
N GLU A 64 -5.14 9.36 2.41
CA GLU A 64 -5.43 9.84 1.05
C GLU A 64 -4.14 10.09 0.25
N GLN A 65 -3.70 9.07 -0.51
CA GLN A 65 -2.36 9.05 -1.05
C GLN A 65 -2.30 10.10 -2.14
N ASN A 66 -1.71 11.26 -1.83
CA ASN A 66 -1.34 12.25 -2.81
C ASN A 66 -0.52 11.52 -3.88
N GLN A 67 -0.93 11.57 -5.15
CA GLN A 67 -0.21 10.88 -6.25
C GLN A 67 1.27 11.27 -6.32
N ASN A 68 1.63 12.44 -5.79
CA ASN A 68 3.01 12.87 -5.67
C ASN A 68 3.80 12.09 -4.61
N TYR A 69 3.16 11.58 -3.56
CA TYR A 69 3.78 10.74 -2.54
C TYR A 69 4.14 9.36 -3.10
N ASP A 70 3.18 8.69 -3.78
CA ASP A 70 3.40 7.40 -4.47
C ASP A 70 4.54 7.49 -5.50
N LYS A 71 4.62 8.58 -6.26
CA LYS A 71 5.73 8.83 -7.19
C LYS A 71 7.06 9.02 -6.45
N ARG A 72 7.06 9.79 -5.37
CA ARG A 72 8.27 10.08 -4.60
C ARG A 72 8.85 8.82 -3.96
N GLU A 73 8.01 7.96 -3.38
CA GLU A 73 8.40 6.66 -2.83
C GLU A 73 9.03 5.76 -3.90
N LYS A 74 8.37 5.58 -5.05
CA LYS A 74 8.91 4.76 -6.15
C LYS A 74 10.21 5.31 -6.72
N SER A 75 10.37 6.63 -6.71
CA SER A 75 11.59 7.31 -7.17
C SER A 75 12.70 7.39 -6.12
N ALA A 76 12.45 6.95 -4.88
CA ALA A 76 13.39 7.07 -3.77
C ALA A 76 14.53 6.04 -3.88
N ASN A 77 14.25 4.90 -4.50
CA ASN A 77 15.17 3.78 -4.56
C ASN A 77 15.77 3.61 -5.95
N TYR A 78 16.96 3.04 -5.99
CA TYR A 78 17.59 2.60 -7.24
C TYR A 78 16.98 1.30 -7.74
N ASP A 79 16.60 0.41 -6.82
CA ASP A 79 15.82 -0.79 -7.11
C ASP A 79 14.33 -0.48 -7.03
N ARG A 80 13.56 -0.97 -7.99
CA ARG A 80 12.10 -0.79 -8.03
C ARG A 80 11.38 -1.57 -6.92
N ASN A 81 11.96 -2.67 -6.47
CA ASN A 81 11.31 -3.64 -5.59
C ASN A 81 11.77 -3.54 -4.14
N ILE A 82 12.79 -2.73 -3.84
CA ILE A 82 13.41 -2.67 -2.51
C ILE A 82 13.45 -1.22 -2.02
N THR A 83 12.82 -0.98 -0.87
CA THR A 83 12.99 0.23 -0.06
C THR A 83 13.87 -0.11 1.14
N SER A 84 14.90 0.70 1.40
CA SER A 84 15.65 0.56 2.66
C SER A 84 14.76 0.91 3.84
N ALA A 85 14.92 0.22 4.97
CA ALA A 85 14.16 0.49 6.19
C ALA A 85 14.34 1.93 6.70
N GLU A 86 15.54 2.50 6.50
CA GLU A 86 15.85 3.89 6.87
C GLU A 86 15.07 4.87 5.99
N THR A 87 15.12 4.69 4.67
CA THR A 87 14.39 5.53 3.71
C THR A 87 12.88 5.41 3.89
N ALA A 88 12.36 4.21 4.15
CA ALA A 88 10.94 4.00 4.42
C ALA A 88 10.50 4.71 5.72
N ALA A 89 11.32 4.66 6.78
CA ALA A 89 11.05 5.37 8.02
C ALA A 89 11.07 6.90 7.81
N ARG A 90 12.00 7.39 6.98
CA ARG A 90 12.09 8.81 6.61
C ARG A 90 10.91 9.29 5.80
N ILE A 91 10.52 8.55 4.77
CA ILE A 91 9.34 8.84 3.94
C ILE A 91 8.08 8.98 4.83
N ARG A 92 7.92 8.08 5.81
CA ARG A 92 6.81 8.15 6.77
C ARG A 92 6.87 9.36 7.70
N ARG A 93 8.08 9.75 8.14
CA ARG A 93 8.28 10.89 9.06
C ARG A 93 8.20 12.24 8.36
N GLU A 94 8.77 12.34 7.16
CA GLU A 94 8.94 13.58 6.40
C GLU A 94 7.75 13.84 5.47
N GLY A 95 6.98 12.80 5.10
CA GLY A 95 5.73 12.97 4.39
C GLY A 95 5.89 13.74 3.07
N GLU A 96 5.16 14.84 2.94
CA GLU A 96 5.22 15.74 1.78
C GLU A 96 6.52 16.53 1.67
N ASN A 97 7.32 16.61 2.73
CA ASN A 97 8.64 17.23 2.71
C ASN A 97 9.75 16.23 2.34
N PHE A 98 9.41 14.97 2.05
CA PHE A 98 10.39 14.03 1.55
C PHE A 98 10.91 14.49 0.18
N LYS A 99 12.24 14.56 0.07
CA LYS A 99 12.98 15.07 -1.09
C LYS A 99 12.73 16.55 -1.41
N SER A 100 12.22 17.36 -0.49
CA SER A 100 12.16 18.81 -0.67
C SER A 100 13.43 19.48 -0.16
N ILE A 101 13.84 20.54 -0.83
CA ILE A 101 14.86 21.45 -0.33
C ILE A 101 14.18 22.35 0.72
N PRO A 102 14.83 22.68 1.85
CA PRO A 102 14.27 23.62 2.82
C PRO A 102 13.95 24.97 2.18
N GLU A 103 12.83 25.58 2.59
CA GLU A 103 12.47 26.93 2.17
C GLU A 103 13.31 27.96 2.93
N SER A 104 13.83 28.97 2.23
CA SER A 104 14.48 30.12 2.86
C SER A 104 13.42 31.11 3.35
N ASP A 105 13.41 31.36 4.66
CA ASP A 105 12.50 32.25 5.38
C ASP A 105 13.01 33.70 5.50
N ALA A 106 14.25 33.97 5.05
CA ALA A 106 14.93 35.25 5.21
C ALA A 106 15.18 35.99 3.88
N SER A 107 15.53 37.27 3.98
CA SER A 107 15.91 38.17 2.86
C SER A 107 17.12 37.72 2.03
N THR A 108 17.73 36.59 2.37
CA THR A 108 18.96 36.07 1.76
C THR A 108 18.73 34.62 1.36
N ASP A 109 18.84 34.32 0.07
CA ASP A 109 18.74 32.95 -0.44
C ASP A 109 20.00 32.16 -0.03
N THR A 110 19.83 31.25 0.93
CA THR A 110 20.89 30.33 1.39
C THR A 110 20.76 28.94 0.79
N THR A 111 19.79 28.76 -0.10
CA THR A 111 19.36 27.46 -0.62
C THR A 111 20.17 27.01 -1.82
N GLY A 112 20.93 27.91 -2.45
CA GLY A 112 21.67 27.65 -3.68
C GLY A 112 22.70 26.51 -3.62
N GLY A 113 23.18 26.14 -2.42
CA GLY A 113 24.10 25.00 -2.21
C GLY A 113 23.42 23.67 -1.87
N TYR A 114 22.10 23.67 -1.67
CA TYR A 114 21.39 22.46 -1.26
C TYR A 114 21.14 21.54 -2.44
N THR A 115 21.41 20.26 -2.24
CA THR A 115 21.09 19.19 -3.20
C THR A 115 20.40 18.05 -2.48
N VAL A 116 19.52 17.35 -3.19
CA VAL A 116 18.76 16.22 -2.65
C VAL A 116 19.11 14.98 -3.46
N SER A 117 19.66 13.98 -2.80
CA SER A 117 19.96 12.68 -3.41
C SER A 117 18.68 11.94 -3.77
N ARG A 118 18.78 10.91 -4.63
CA ARG A 118 17.61 10.10 -5.01
C ARG A 118 16.87 9.50 -3.81
N GLU A 119 17.64 9.05 -2.83
CA GLU A 119 17.21 8.48 -1.54
C GLU A 119 16.69 9.53 -0.54
N GLY A 120 16.66 10.81 -0.92
CA GLY A 120 16.19 11.91 -0.09
C GLY A 120 17.21 12.44 0.90
N LEU A 121 18.48 12.01 0.84
CA LEU A 121 19.54 12.62 1.64
C LEU A 121 19.84 14.05 1.16
N VAL A 122 19.67 15.02 2.06
CA VAL A 122 19.93 16.43 1.81
C VAL A 122 21.39 16.72 2.10
N ASN A 123 22.08 17.31 1.12
CA ASN A 123 23.47 17.76 1.25
C ASN A 123 23.52 19.28 1.06
N ASN A 124 24.43 19.95 1.78
CA ASN A 124 24.74 21.37 1.61
C ASN A 124 26.18 21.50 1.10
N TYR A 125 26.34 21.79 -0.18
CA TYR A 125 27.64 21.99 -0.81
C TYR A 125 27.97 23.48 -0.89
N ALA A 126 29.25 23.81 -0.66
CA ALA A 126 29.73 25.17 -0.90
C ALA A 126 29.70 25.47 -2.40
N VAL A 127 29.04 26.56 -2.78
CA VAL A 127 29.05 27.06 -4.16
C VAL A 127 30.30 27.92 -4.32
N GLU A 128 31.21 27.49 -5.20
CA GLU A 128 32.41 28.28 -5.51
C GLU A 128 32.01 29.55 -6.27
N PRO A 129 32.57 30.72 -5.90
CA PRO A 129 32.33 31.94 -6.66
C PRO A 129 33.00 31.87 -8.03
N GLU A 130 32.40 32.54 -9.02
CA GLU A 130 32.95 32.66 -10.36
C GLU A 130 34.33 33.36 -10.32
N MET A 131 35.42 32.60 -10.46
CA MET A 131 36.78 33.09 -10.22
C MET A 131 37.39 33.94 -11.35
N TYR A 132 36.89 33.86 -12.60
CA TYR A 132 37.39 34.68 -13.71
C TYR A 132 36.29 35.00 -14.72
N VAL A 133 35.61 36.12 -14.54
CA VAL A 133 34.69 36.70 -15.53
C VAL A 133 35.25 38.06 -15.92
N ASN A 134 35.41 38.31 -17.22
CA ASN A 134 35.89 39.62 -17.68
C ASN A 134 34.80 40.70 -17.47
N GLN A 135 33.53 40.31 -17.55
CA GLN A 135 32.38 41.14 -17.22
C GLN A 135 31.35 40.34 -16.39
N PRO A 136 30.75 40.91 -15.33
CA PRO A 136 29.70 40.25 -14.57
C PRO A 136 28.54 39.81 -15.48
N GLY A 137 28.31 38.49 -15.60
CA GLY A 137 27.23 37.93 -16.42
C GLY A 137 27.67 36.99 -17.56
N ASP A 138 28.95 37.01 -17.98
CA ASP A 138 29.40 36.20 -19.14
C ASP A 138 29.25 34.68 -18.92
N LEU A 139 29.36 34.20 -17.68
CA LEU A 139 29.22 32.77 -17.35
C LEU A 139 27.77 32.31 -17.40
N ARG A 140 26.84 33.15 -16.92
CA ARG A 140 25.40 32.85 -17.03
C ARG A 140 24.95 32.74 -18.47
N GLU A 141 25.42 33.64 -19.34
CA GLU A 141 25.10 33.59 -20.77
C GLU A 141 25.64 32.32 -21.42
N LYS A 142 26.88 31.91 -21.07
CA LYS A 142 27.45 30.63 -21.53
C LYS A 142 26.69 29.42 -21.01
N GLU A 143 26.31 29.40 -19.74
CA GLU A 143 25.51 28.32 -19.17
C GLU A 143 24.14 28.21 -19.82
N GLU A 144 23.47 29.35 -20.07
CA GLU A 144 22.19 29.39 -20.75
C GLU A 144 22.31 28.90 -22.20
N ALA A 145 23.35 29.34 -22.92
CA ALA A 145 23.66 28.86 -24.26
C ALA A 145 23.96 27.35 -24.28
N GLU A 146 24.71 26.83 -23.30
CA GLU A 146 25.02 25.41 -23.18
C GLU A 146 23.78 24.58 -22.81
N LYS A 147 22.93 25.06 -21.90
CA LYS A 147 21.65 24.41 -21.55
C LYS A 147 20.73 24.34 -22.77
N VAL A 148 20.65 25.41 -23.56
CA VAL A 148 19.86 25.44 -24.80
C VAL A 148 20.45 24.48 -25.84
N ALA A 149 21.78 24.46 -26.00
CA ALA A 149 22.47 23.52 -26.90
C ALA A 149 22.22 22.06 -26.50
N ARG A 150 22.41 21.72 -25.22
CA ARG A 150 22.12 20.39 -24.65
C ARG A 150 20.66 19.99 -24.83
N ALA A 151 19.72 20.92 -24.67
CA ALA A 151 18.30 20.65 -24.88
C ALA A 151 17.95 20.39 -26.36
N ARG A 152 18.68 21.00 -27.30
CA ARG A 152 18.54 20.70 -28.75
C ARG A 152 19.15 19.35 -29.09
N GLU A 153 20.35 19.07 -28.59
CA GLU A 153 21.02 17.77 -28.74
C GLU A 153 20.16 16.63 -28.20
N LEU A 154 19.60 16.77 -27.00
CA LEU A 154 18.68 15.77 -26.42
C LEU A 154 17.43 15.56 -27.27
N LYS A 155 16.90 16.62 -27.91
CA LYS A 155 15.75 16.50 -28.82
C LYS A 155 16.13 15.79 -30.12
N GLU A 156 17.30 16.09 -30.67
CA GLU A 156 17.86 15.47 -31.88
C GLU A 156 18.20 13.99 -31.63
N VAL A 157 18.88 13.66 -30.54
CA VAL A 157 19.15 12.26 -30.13
C VAL A 157 17.86 11.48 -29.91
N ASN A 158 16.78 12.14 -29.48
CA ASN A 158 15.48 11.52 -29.24
C ASN A 158 14.55 11.53 -30.48
N SER A 159 14.94 12.17 -31.58
CA SER A 159 14.13 12.30 -32.80
C SER A 159 15.00 12.00 -34.03
N ASP A 160 14.88 10.79 -34.60
CA ASP A 160 14.69 10.62 -36.06
C ASP A 160 14.73 9.15 -36.54
N ASP A 161 15.21 8.16 -35.79
CA ASP A 161 15.12 6.76 -36.23
C ASP A 161 14.94 5.81 -35.05
N GLY A 162 13.83 5.07 -35.06
CA GLY A 162 13.38 4.25 -33.94
C GLY A 162 14.32 3.09 -33.56
N ASP A 163 14.17 2.71 -32.29
CA ASP A 163 14.31 1.32 -31.82
C ASP A 163 15.73 0.79 -31.54
N LYS A 164 16.44 1.39 -30.58
CA LYS A 164 17.31 0.63 -29.64
C LYS A 164 17.28 1.26 -28.26
N GLY A 165 16.29 0.85 -27.47
CA GLY A 165 16.33 1.04 -26.03
C GLY A 165 17.66 0.54 -25.47
N VAL A 166 18.25 1.31 -24.56
CA VAL A 166 19.37 0.87 -23.72
C VAL A 166 19.01 -0.50 -23.17
N GLY A 167 19.79 -1.50 -23.59
CA GLY A 167 19.52 -2.90 -23.33
C GLY A 167 19.35 -3.17 -21.84
N VAL A 168 18.36 -4.00 -21.53
CA VAL A 168 18.24 -4.69 -20.25
C VAL A 168 19.55 -5.42 -19.98
N VAL A 169 20.24 -5.03 -18.90
CA VAL A 169 21.16 -5.89 -18.15
C VAL A 169 20.78 -5.76 -16.68
#